data_AF-A0AAW4Q5Q8-F1
#
_entry.id   AF-A0AAW4Q5Q8-F1
#
_cell.length_a   1.000
_cell.length_b   1.000
_cell.length_c   1.000
_cell.angle_alpha   90.00
_cell.angle_beta   90.00
_cell.angle_gamma   90.00
#
_symmetry.space_group_name_H-M   'P 1'
#
loop_
_entity.id
_entity.type
_entity.pdbx_description
1 polymer ?
#
loop_
_entity_poly.entity_id
_entity_poly.type
_entity_poly.pdbx_seq_one_letter_code
_entity_poly.pdbx_strand_id
1 'polypeptide(L)'
;MARFATMIKSKIDRASLPDGWVAEQHPSFPDVAVLTRPNGGFVSIDLQKRIFSLGYCRPHFPMNGAAAYEGRGWKSRIVADAVAWLDRQMA
;
A
#
# COMPACT_ATOMS: atom_id res chain seq x y z
N MET A 1 -28.94 -13.20 1.41
CA MET A 1 -27.64 -13.89 1.48
C MET A 1 -26.54 -12.84 1.55
N ALA A 2 -26.04 -12.53 2.75
CA ALA A 2 -24.91 -11.61 2.89
C ALA A 2 -23.65 -12.34 2.45
N ARG A 3 -23.01 -11.91 1.36
CA ARG A 3 -21.68 -12.37 1.00
C ARG A 3 -20.73 -11.84 2.07
N PHE A 4 -20.29 -12.71 2.98
CA PHE A 4 -19.07 -12.46 3.74
C PHE A 4 -17.95 -12.33 2.71
N ALA A 5 -17.59 -11.10 2.35
CA ALA A 5 -16.34 -10.86 1.66
C ALA A 5 -15.26 -11.40 2.59
N THR A 6 -14.69 -12.55 2.22
CA THR A 6 -13.49 -13.09 2.86
C THR A 6 -12.49 -11.94 2.92
N MET A 7 -12.26 -11.40 4.13
CA MET A 7 -11.36 -10.29 4.32
C MET A 7 -9.98 -10.82 3.95
N ILE A 8 -9.54 -10.55 2.72
CA ILE A 8 -8.25 -11.02 2.24
C ILE A 8 -7.23 -10.30 3.11
N LYS A 9 -6.58 -11.07 3.98
CA LYS A 9 -5.52 -10.57 4.85
C LYS A 9 -4.47 -9.91 3.97
N SER A 10 -4.20 -8.63 4.20
CA SER A 10 -3.22 -7.90 3.40
C SER A 10 -1.88 -8.63 3.43
N LYS A 11 -1.19 -8.67 2.28
CA LYS A 11 0.20 -9.17 2.19
C LYS A 11 1.20 -8.25 2.91
N ILE A 12 0.74 -7.09 3.42
CA ILE A 12 1.48 -6.20 4.29
C ILE A 12 1.06 -6.48 5.74
N ASP A 13 2.05 -6.69 6.60
CA ASP A 13 1.80 -6.86 8.04
C ASP A 13 1.36 -5.53 8.65
N ARG A 14 0.23 -5.52 9.34
CA ARG A 14 -0.27 -4.34 10.05
C ARG A 14 0.72 -3.86 11.11
N ALA A 15 1.49 -4.76 11.73
CA ALA A 15 2.52 -4.39 12.70
C ALA A 15 3.68 -3.58 12.09
N SER A 16 3.80 -3.56 10.76
CA SER A 16 4.80 -2.76 10.04
C SER A 16 4.35 -1.34 9.68
N LEU A 17 3.12 -0.96 10.03
CA LEU A 17 2.55 0.35 9.75
C LEU A 17 2.59 1.25 10.99
N PRO A 18 2.62 2.58 10.83
CA PRO A 18 2.45 3.49 11.94
C PRO A 18 1.06 3.36 12.57
N ASP A 19 0.94 3.87 13.80
CA ASP A 19 -0.31 3.80 14.56
C ASP A 19 -1.47 4.45 13.80
N GLY A 20 -2.64 3.80 13.86
CA GLY A 20 -3.85 4.24 13.19
C GLY A 20 -3.91 3.98 11.69
N TRP A 21 -2.82 3.55 11.06
CA TRP A 21 -2.85 3.12 9.65
C TRP A 21 -3.50 1.75 9.51
N VAL A 22 -4.16 1.55 8.36
CA VAL A 22 -4.79 0.29 8.00
C VAL A 22 -4.20 -0.18 6.68
N ALA A 23 -3.90 -1.48 6.59
CA ALA A 23 -3.60 -2.14 5.33
C ALA A 23 -4.69 -3.14 4.99
N GLU A 24 -5.14 -3.11 3.74
CA GLU A 24 -6.02 -4.10 3.15
C GLU A 24 -5.49 -4.56 1.79
N GLN A 25 -6.05 -5.64 1.26
CA GLN A 25 -5.79 -6.08 -0.10
C GLN A 25 -6.89 -5.54 -1.02
N HIS A 26 -6.50 -4.99 -2.17
CA HIS A 26 -7.46 -4.54 -3.17
C HIS A 26 -8.30 -5.74 -3.67
N PRO A 27 -9.64 -5.65 -3.72
CA PRO A 27 -10.53 -6.79 -3.98
C PRO A 27 -10.33 -7.40 -5.38
N SER A 28 -10.09 -6.56 -6.38
CA SER A 28 -9.87 -7.00 -7.77
C SER A 28 -8.40 -7.28 -8.12
N PHE A 29 -7.46 -6.90 -7.25
CA PHE A 29 -6.02 -6.98 -7.55
C PHE A 29 -5.26 -7.55 -6.33
N PRO A 30 -5.15 -8.89 -6.21
CA PRO A 30 -4.56 -9.56 -5.05
C PRO A 30 -3.08 -9.25 -4.76
N ASP A 31 -2.40 -8.57 -5.67
CA ASP A 31 -1.01 -8.09 -5.48
C ASP A 31 -0.94 -6.60 -5.10
N VAL A 32 -2.07 -5.90 -5.10
CA VAL A 32 -2.15 -4.50 -4.73
C VAL A 32 -2.66 -4.36 -3.30
N ALA A 33 -1.81 -3.90 -2.40
CA ALA A 33 -2.20 -3.56 -1.04
C ALA A 33 -2.57 -2.07 -0.98
N VAL A 34 -3.63 -1.73 -0.25
CA VAL A 34 -4.04 -0.34 -0.03
C VAL A 34 -3.74 0.02 1.41
N LEU A 35 -2.99 1.10 1.60
CA LEU A 35 -2.72 1.70 2.90
C LEU A 35 -3.60 2.93 3.09
N THR A 36 -4.34 2.96 4.18
CA THR A 36 -5.24 4.06 4.55
C THR A 36 -4.65 4.81 5.74
N ARG A 37 -4.51 6.12 5.58
CA ARG A 37 -4.05 7.03 6.63
C ARG A 37 -5.20 7.33 7.62
N PRO A 38 -4.93 7.47 8.93
CA PRO A 38 -5.98 7.76 9.92
C PRO A 38 -6.77 9.06 9.64
N ASN A 39 -6.11 10.07 9.08
CA ASN A 39 -6.73 11.37 8.77
C ASN A 39 -7.26 11.49 7.33
N GLY A 40 -7.45 10.34 6.66
CA GLY A 40 -7.90 10.30 5.27
C GLY A 40 -6.75 10.31 4.25
N GLY A 41 -7.06 9.82 3.06
CA GLY A 41 -6.09 9.54 2.00
C GLY A 41 -5.72 8.07 1.92
N PHE A 42 -5.42 7.64 0.71
CA PHE A 42 -5.06 6.26 0.39
C PHE A 42 -3.78 6.24 -0.45
N VAL A 43 -2.94 5.24 -0.24
CA VAL A 43 -1.84 4.91 -1.14
C VAL A 43 -1.89 3.43 -1.46
N SER A 44 -1.84 3.09 -2.74
CA SER A 44 -1.88 1.72 -3.22
C SER A 44 -0.48 1.27 -3.62
N ILE A 45 -0.09 0.05 -3.23
CA ILE A 45 1.21 -0.57 -3.49
C ILE A 45 1.00 -1.84 -4.31
N ASP A 46 1.48 -1.87 -5.54
CA ASP A 46 1.56 -3.11 -6.34
C ASP A 46 2.83 -3.86 -5.94
N LEU A 47 2.67 -4.95 -5.17
CA LEU A 47 3.77 -5.76 -4.65
C LEU A 47 4.45 -6.61 -5.73
N GLN A 48 3.79 -6.86 -6.86
CA GLN A 48 4.37 -7.59 -7.98
C GLN A 48 5.31 -6.66 -8.75
N LYS A 49 4.82 -5.47 -9.11
CA LYS A 49 5.59 -4.45 -9.84
C LYS A 49 6.53 -3.65 -8.95
N ARG A 50 6.33 -3.70 -7.63
CA ARG A 50 7.05 -2.95 -6.60
C ARG A 50 7.00 -1.44 -6.87
N ILE A 51 5.79 -0.93 -7.05
CA ILE A 51 5.52 0.49 -7.24
C ILE A 51 4.32 0.89 -6.40
N PHE A 52 4.18 2.17 -6.09
CA PHE A 52 3.02 2.70 -5.39
C PHE A 52 2.45 3.95 -6.08
N SER A 53 1.18 4.25 -5.82
CA SER A 53 0.48 5.42 -6.34
C SER A 53 -0.60 5.93 -5.38
N LEU A 54 -0.99 7.19 -5.56
CA LEU A 54 -2.08 7.82 -4.81
C LEU A 54 -3.42 7.13 -5.07
N GLY A 55 -4.26 7.09 -4.04
CA GLY A 55 -5.64 6.69 -4.14
C GLY A 55 -5.83 5.18 -4.07
N TYR A 56 -7.07 4.76 -4.28
CA TYR A 56 -7.51 3.37 -4.32
C TYR A 56 -7.47 2.88 -5.77
N CYS A 57 -6.34 2.33 -6.20
CA CYS A 57 -6.17 1.94 -7.60
C CYS A 57 -5.12 0.85 -7.75
N ARG A 58 -4.98 0.30 -8.96
CA ARG A 58 -3.79 -0.46 -9.32
C ARG A 58 -2.72 0.50 -9.81
N PRO A 59 -1.54 0.59 -9.18
CA PRO A 59 -0.43 1.38 -9.71
C PRO A 59 -0.04 0.96 -11.15
N HIS A 60 0.04 1.95 -12.03
CA HIS A 60 0.43 1.76 -13.44
C HIS A 60 1.89 2.14 -13.70
N PHE A 61 2.37 3.21 -13.08
CA PHE A 61 3.72 3.76 -13.27
C PHE A 61 4.42 3.97 -11.92
N PRO A 62 5.75 3.84 -11.85
CA PRO A 62 6.51 4.13 -10.64
C PRO A 62 6.38 5.61 -10.27
N MET A 63 5.91 5.90 -9.05
CA MET A 63 6.02 7.24 -8.49
C MET A 63 7.49 7.60 -8.25
N ASN A 64 7.86 8.84 -8.59
CA ASN A 64 9.15 9.47 -8.26
C ASN A 64 10.42 8.72 -8.69
N GLY A 65 10.38 7.94 -9.79
CA GLY A 65 11.56 7.20 -10.26
C GLY A 65 12.08 6.22 -9.21
N ALA A 66 11.17 5.69 -8.37
CA ALA A 66 11.49 4.92 -7.18
C ALA A 66 12.60 3.90 -7.44
N ALA A 67 13.65 3.99 -6.61
CA ALA A 67 14.77 3.06 -6.57
C ALA A 67 14.23 1.64 -6.67
N ALA A 68 14.82 0.82 -7.55
CA ALA A 68 14.41 -0.57 -7.71
C ALA A 68 14.32 -1.23 -6.33
N TYR A 69 13.10 -1.53 -5.87
CA TYR A 69 12.87 -2.12 -4.57
C TYR A 69 13.34 -3.57 -4.62
N GLU A 70 14.62 -3.79 -4.34
CA GLU A 70 15.29 -5.08 -4.51
C GLU A 70 15.99 -5.58 -3.24
N GLY A 71 16.39 -6.85 -3.25
CA GLY A 71 17.11 -7.45 -2.13
C GLY A 71 16.26 -7.67 -0.88
N ARG A 72 16.91 -8.01 0.24
CA ARG A 72 16.22 -8.28 1.51
C ARG A 72 15.60 -6.99 2.06
N GLY A 73 14.38 -7.09 2.58
CA GLY A 73 13.69 -5.96 3.23
C GLY A 73 13.04 -4.95 2.28
N TRP A 74 13.02 -5.22 0.97
CA TRP A 74 12.42 -4.30 -0.01
C TRP A 74 10.95 -3.94 0.31
N LYS A 75 10.17 -4.91 0.81
CA LYS A 75 8.76 -4.72 1.19
C LYS A 75 8.61 -3.67 2.28
N SER A 76 9.44 -3.74 3.32
CA SER A 76 9.40 -2.77 4.42
C SER A 76 9.76 -1.36 3.94
N ARG A 77 10.73 -1.25 3.02
CA ARG A 77 11.13 0.05 2.44
C ARG A 77 10.03 0.68 1.58
N ILE A 78 9.41 -0.07 0.67
CA ILE A 78 8.33 0.49 -0.16
C ILE A 78 7.12 0.92 0.67
N VAL A 79 6.82 0.20 1.76
CA VAL A 79 5.76 0.58 2.70
C VAL A 79 6.10 1.89 3.41
N ALA A 80 7.31 2.00 3.96
CA ALA A 80 7.76 3.22 4.63
C ALA A 80 7.77 4.43 3.70
N ASP A 81 8.25 4.25 2.46
CA ASP A 81 8.28 5.32 1.45
C ASP A 81 6.88 5.74 1.03
N ALA A 82 5.95 4.79 0.82
CA ALA A 82 4.57 5.08 0.46
C ALA A 82 3.83 5.88 1.54
N VAL A 83 4.03 5.50 2.81
CA VAL A 83 3.51 6.22 3.98
C VAL A 83 4.06 7.64 4.04
N ALA A 84 5.39 7.79 4.04
CA ALA A 84 6.05 9.09 4.11
C ALA A 84 5.73 9.99 2.91
N TRP A 85 5.52 9.39 1.73
CA TRP A 85 5.06 10.10 0.55
C TRP A 85 3.64 10.61 0.71
N LEU A 86 2.70 9.77 1.14
CA LEU A 86 1.30 10.20 1.32
C LEU A 86 1.18 11.27 2.41
N ASP A 87 1.90 11.14 3.51
CA ASP A 87 1.94 12.17 4.56
C ASP A 87 2.41 13.52 4.01
N ARG A 88 3.41 13.56 3.13
CA ARG A 88 3.89 14.80 2.49
C ARG A 88 2.88 15.41 1.51
N GLN A 89 2.07 14.59 0.84
CA GLN A 89 1.05 15.10 -0.08
C GLN A 89 -0.16 15.71 0.65
N MET A 90 -0.36 15.32 1.91
CA MET A 90 -1.52 15.69 2.72
C MET A 90 -1.15 16.64 3.86
N ALA A 91 0.07 17.20 3.83
CA ALA A 91 0.60 18.19 4.76
C ALA A 91 0.29 19.62 4.30
#